data_AF-C9LDA1-F1
#
_entry.id   AF-C9LDA1-F1
#
_cell.length_a   1.000
_cell.length_b   1.000
_cell.length_c   1.000
_cell.angle_alpha   90.00
_cell.angle_beta   90.00
_cell.angle_gamma   90.00
#
_symmetry.space_group_name_H-M   'P 1'
#
loop_
_entity.id
_entity.type
_entity.pdbx_description
1 polymer ?
#
loop_
_entity_poly.entity_id
_entity_poly.type
_entity_poly.pdbx_seq_one_letter_code
_entity_poly.pdbx_strand_id
1 'polypeptide(L)'
;MTQDPNTKRKGESISKEEYITCYTSAGISTLGKESDKDLIKEAFEIALDTRKFEIDLYWKRTAYFVLFIGAIFVGYYNVFSNSKSHWVSLFIAALGFLLSLLWYMANRGSKFWQENWEAHIEELSTYLGTPIFGIIKSRKDSIYKVTGHYPFSVSKVNQMVSLIITISWFLTFIKEAFIFNEKDKQTIKDYGIIDNILTFLEDNILWRFVLVFIIILLSCVVIFLCKGFAAKKLDKEDSINYFWNYSSELKLNNISSDDGKKQKETVQ
;
A
#
# COMPACT_ATOMS: atom_id res chain seq x y z
N MET A 1 -32.15 9.32 -21.50
CA MET A 1 -31.74 8.02 -20.91
C MET A 1 -31.89 8.19 -19.41
N THR A 2 -33.01 7.75 -18.85
CA THR A 2 -33.32 7.85 -17.42
C THR A 2 -32.40 6.89 -16.67
N GLN A 3 -31.58 7.44 -15.75
CA GLN A 3 -30.69 6.65 -14.90
C GLN A 3 -31.54 5.78 -13.96
N ASP A 4 -31.24 4.48 -13.88
CA ASP A 4 -31.86 3.59 -12.90
C ASP A 4 -31.39 4.03 -11.50
N PRO A 5 -32.30 4.48 -10.61
CA PRO A 5 -31.93 4.91 -9.26
C PRO A 5 -31.29 3.80 -8.42
N ASN A 6 -31.45 2.53 -8.81
CA ASN A 6 -30.85 1.38 -8.12
C ASN A 6 -29.45 1.00 -8.64
N THR A 7 -28.83 1.81 -9.50
CA THR A 7 -27.52 1.48 -10.08
C THR A 7 -26.52 2.61 -9.86
N LYS A 8 -25.36 2.28 -9.26
CA LYS A 8 -24.23 3.19 -9.09
C LYS A 8 -23.18 2.96 -10.18
N ARG A 9 -22.70 4.03 -10.80
CA ARG A 9 -21.58 4.00 -11.77
C ARG A 9 -20.23 4.06 -11.06
N LYS A 10 -19.18 3.72 -11.79
CA LYS A 10 -17.80 3.77 -11.31
C LYS A 10 -17.40 5.18 -10.81
N GLY A 11 -17.05 5.25 -9.53
CA GLY A 11 -16.61 6.45 -8.82
C GLY A 11 -17.73 7.27 -8.21
N GLU A 12 -18.99 6.82 -8.29
CA GLU A 12 -20.08 7.40 -7.49
C GLU A 12 -19.95 6.93 -6.04
N SER A 13 -20.36 7.78 -5.10
CA SER A 13 -20.34 7.46 -3.67
C SER A 13 -21.48 6.54 -3.26
N ILE A 14 -21.24 5.85 -2.13
CA ILE A 14 -22.16 4.92 -1.50
C ILE A 14 -22.35 5.35 -0.04
N SER A 15 -23.59 5.65 0.35
CA SER A 15 -23.96 5.90 1.75
C SER A 15 -23.93 4.62 2.59
N LYS A 16 -24.04 4.71 3.92
CA LYS A 16 -24.10 3.52 4.79
C LYS A 16 -25.34 2.67 4.48
N GLU A 17 -26.48 3.31 4.25
CA GLU A 17 -27.74 2.65 3.90
C GLU A 17 -27.61 1.95 2.55
N GLU A 18 -27.09 2.64 1.53
CA GLU A 18 -26.83 2.07 0.20
C GLU A 18 -25.82 0.90 0.24
N TYR A 19 -24.85 0.95 1.16
CA TYR A 19 -23.91 -0.14 1.34
C TYR A 19 -24.60 -1.40 1.87
N ILE A 20 -25.46 -1.26 2.88
CA ILE A 20 -26.23 -2.39 3.41
C ILE A 20 -27.19 -2.95 2.36
N THR A 21 -27.81 -2.09 1.52
CA THR A 21 -28.72 -2.58 0.48
C THR A 21 -28.04 -3.46 -0.57
N CYS A 22 -26.71 -3.43 -0.68
CA CYS A 22 -25.97 -4.38 -1.53
C CYS A 22 -26.12 -5.84 -1.08
N TYR A 23 -26.53 -6.07 0.18
CA TYR A 23 -26.65 -7.40 0.78
C TYR A 23 -28.10 -7.75 1.17
N THR A 24 -29.07 -6.88 0.88
CA THR A 24 -30.49 -7.11 1.17
C THR A 24 -31.30 -7.30 -0.10
N SER A 25 -32.30 -8.18 -0.04
CA SER A 25 -33.31 -8.35 -1.06
C SER A 25 -34.37 -7.25 -0.98
N ALA A 26 -34.81 -6.73 -2.13
CA ALA A 26 -35.87 -5.70 -2.17
C ALA A 26 -37.23 -6.31 -1.80
N GLY A 27 -37.50 -6.43 -0.50
CA GLY A 27 -38.83 -6.57 0.09
C GLY A 27 -39.61 -7.85 -0.22
N ILE A 28 -39.30 -8.99 0.42
CA ILE A 28 -40.21 -10.15 0.44
C ILE A 28 -40.16 -10.89 1.78
N SER A 29 -41.24 -10.76 2.58
CA SER A 29 -41.62 -11.64 3.71
C SER A 29 -40.61 -11.77 4.89
N THR A 30 -41.04 -12.37 6.00
CA THR A 30 -40.16 -12.70 7.15
C THR A 30 -39.00 -13.61 6.75
N LEU A 31 -39.17 -14.43 5.70
CA LEU A 31 -38.14 -15.31 5.14
C LEU A 31 -37.01 -14.54 4.46
N GLY A 32 -37.32 -13.42 3.79
CA GLY A 32 -36.31 -12.55 3.17
C GLY A 32 -35.43 -11.85 4.20
N LYS A 33 -35.98 -11.46 5.35
CA LYS A 33 -35.19 -10.84 6.44
C LYS A 33 -34.17 -11.78 7.07
N GLU A 34 -34.46 -13.08 7.13
CA GLU A 34 -33.53 -14.09 7.65
C GLU A 34 -32.41 -14.34 6.63
N SER A 35 -32.76 -14.51 5.35
CA SER A 35 -31.80 -14.62 4.25
C SER A 35 -30.88 -13.41 4.11
N ASP A 36 -31.40 -12.19 4.25
CA ASP A 36 -30.61 -10.94 4.19
C ASP A 36 -29.59 -10.88 5.32
N LYS A 37 -29.98 -11.32 6.53
CA LYS A 37 -29.08 -11.37 7.68
C LYS A 37 -27.96 -12.39 7.48
N ASP A 38 -28.26 -13.53 6.86
CA ASP A 38 -27.26 -14.54 6.52
C ASP A 38 -26.26 -14.02 5.48
N LEU A 39 -26.70 -13.32 4.43
CA LEU A 39 -25.83 -12.69 3.44
C LEU A 39 -24.90 -11.63 4.06
N ILE A 40 -25.43 -10.81 4.97
CA ILE A 40 -24.63 -9.80 5.68
C ILE A 40 -23.60 -10.48 6.60
N LYS A 41 -23.98 -11.59 7.25
CA LYS A 41 -23.06 -12.37 8.08
C LYS A 41 -21.95 -13.01 7.23
N GLU A 42 -22.28 -13.54 6.06
CA GLU A 42 -21.28 -14.05 5.11
C GLU A 42 -20.32 -12.95 4.65
N ALA A 43 -20.85 -11.78 4.25
CA ALA A 43 -20.02 -10.63 3.89
C ALA A 43 -19.11 -10.19 5.05
N PHE A 44 -19.61 -10.25 6.29
CA PHE A 44 -18.84 -9.94 7.49
C PHE A 44 -17.71 -10.94 7.72
N GLU A 45 -17.97 -12.23 7.56
CA GLU A 45 -16.96 -13.30 7.65
C GLU A 45 -15.88 -13.14 6.56
N ILE A 46 -16.28 -12.86 5.32
CA ILE A 46 -15.35 -12.56 4.21
C ILE A 46 -14.46 -11.37 4.55
N ALA A 47 -15.04 -10.29 5.08
CA ALA A 47 -14.29 -9.10 5.45
C ALA A 47 -13.28 -9.37 6.59
N LEU A 48 -13.68 -10.17 7.59
CA LEU A 48 -12.81 -10.60 8.69
C LEU A 48 -11.63 -11.44 8.21
N ASP A 49 -11.90 -12.45 7.39
CA ASP A 49 -10.88 -13.33 6.85
C ASP A 49 -9.92 -12.57 5.93
N THR A 50 -10.45 -11.67 5.10
CA THR A 50 -9.62 -10.86 4.21
C THR A 50 -8.75 -9.88 4.99
N ARG A 51 -9.28 -9.24 6.06
CA ARG A 51 -8.48 -8.40 6.96
C ARG A 51 -7.34 -9.20 7.58
N LYS A 52 -7.63 -10.39 8.10
CA LYS A 52 -6.62 -11.28 8.70
C LYS A 52 -5.55 -11.67 7.69
N PHE A 53 -5.95 -12.02 6.47
CA PHE A 53 -5.06 -12.33 5.38
C PHE A 53 -4.17 -11.14 4.98
N GLU A 54 -4.72 -9.92 4.90
CA GLU A 54 -3.93 -8.71 4.63
C GLU A 54 -2.92 -8.39 5.73
N ILE A 55 -3.24 -8.67 7.00
CA ILE A 55 -2.28 -8.54 8.11
C ILE A 55 -1.15 -9.56 7.96
N ASP A 56 -1.44 -10.81 7.62
CA ASP A 56 -0.42 -11.85 7.40
C ASP A 56 0.48 -11.51 6.21
N LEU A 57 -0.11 -11.11 5.08
CA LEU A 57 0.63 -10.65 3.90
C LEU A 57 1.48 -9.42 4.20
N TYR A 58 0.99 -8.50 5.02
CA TYR A 58 1.74 -7.32 5.44
C TYR A 58 3.05 -7.69 6.16
N TRP A 59 3.00 -8.67 7.07
CA TRP A 59 4.19 -9.17 7.74
C TRP A 59 5.12 -9.92 6.81
N LYS A 60 4.59 -10.77 5.91
CA LYS A 60 5.38 -11.46 4.89
C LYS A 60 6.10 -10.49 3.96
N ARG A 61 5.40 -9.42 3.54
CA ARG A 61 6.00 -8.36 2.71
C ARG A 61 7.12 -7.63 3.44
N THR A 62 6.87 -7.27 4.69
CA THR A 62 7.87 -6.63 5.55
C THR A 62 9.12 -7.50 5.71
N ALA A 63 8.94 -8.81 5.93
CA ALA A 63 10.07 -9.73 6.13
C ALA A 63 11.01 -9.78 4.92
N TYR A 64 10.51 -9.92 3.69
CA TYR A 64 11.41 -9.96 2.53
C TYR A 64 12.09 -8.62 2.27
N PHE A 65 11.42 -7.48 2.50
CA PHE A 65 12.05 -6.17 2.32
C PHE A 65 13.17 -5.96 3.31
N VAL A 66 12.95 -6.30 4.59
CA VAL A 66 13.99 -6.28 5.63
C VAL A 66 15.16 -7.19 5.24
N LEU A 67 14.89 -8.39 4.73
CA LEU A 67 15.93 -9.32 4.28
C LEU A 67 16.79 -8.74 3.15
N PHE A 68 16.15 -8.22 2.08
CA PHE A 68 16.88 -7.63 0.96
C PHE A 68 17.67 -6.39 1.38
N ILE A 69 17.07 -5.48 2.14
CA ILE A 69 17.75 -4.27 2.62
C ILE A 69 18.91 -4.65 3.56
N GLY A 70 18.74 -5.66 4.40
CA GLY A 70 19.82 -6.20 5.24
C GLY A 70 20.99 -6.73 4.42
N ALA A 71 20.72 -7.49 3.35
CA ALA A 71 21.77 -7.95 2.44
C ALA A 71 22.50 -6.80 1.74
N ILE A 72 21.77 -5.77 1.31
CA ILE A 72 22.35 -4.54 0.72
C ILE A 72 23.21 -3.79 1.73
N PHE A 73 22.78 -3.70 2.99
CA PHE A 73 23.56 -3.08 4.06
C PHE A 73 24.90 -3.80 4.29
N VAL A 74 24.89 -5.14 4.36
CA VAL A 74 26.10 -5.96 4.48
C VAL A 74 27.01 -5.79 3.25
N GLY A 75 26.42 -5.77 2.06
CA GLY A 75 27.14 -5.53 0.81
C GLY A 75 27.84 -4.16 0.81
N TYR A 76 27.12 -3.10 1.17
CA TYR A 76 27.67 -1.75 1.26
C TYR A 76 28.81 -1.67 2.28
N TYR A 77 28.63 -2.23 3.47
CA TYR A 77 29.66 -2.26 4.50
C TYR A 77 30.95 -2.96 4.01
N ASN A 78 30.82 -4.11 3.36
CA ASN A 78 31.98 -4.84 2.83
C ASN A 78 32.75 -4.04 1.77
N VAL A 79 32.04 -3.35 0.87
CA VAL A 79 32.64 -2.51 -0.17
C VAL A 79 33.32 -1.28 0.44
N PHE A 80 32.66 -0.63 1.40
CA PHE A 80 33.19 0.50 2.14
C PHE A 80 34.46 0.16 2.93
N SER A 81 34.47 -0.99 3.63
CA SER A 81 35.61 -1.40 4.48
C SER A 81 36.82 -1.89 3.70
N ASN A 82 36.64 -2.45 2.50
CA ASN A 82 37.71 -3.04 1.71
C ASN A 82 38.23 -2.14 0.58
N SER A 83 37.90 -0.83 0.61
CA SER A 83 38.31 0.16 -0.40
C SER A 83 38.08 -0.31 -1.84
N LYS A 84 36.93 -0.95 -2.09
CA LYS A 84 36.53 -1.42 -3.41
C LYS A 84 36.03 -0.25 -4.27
N SER A 85 35.91 -0.47 -5.58
CA SER A 85 35.48 0.53 -6.57
C SER A 85 34.31 1.39 -6.10
N HIS A 86 34.51 2.72 -6.15
CA HIS A 86 33.50 3.72 -5.79
C HIS A 86 32.16 3.50 -6.51
N TRP A 87 32.20 3.09 -7.77
CA TRP A 87 31.02 2.82 -8.58
C TRP A 87 30.18 1.66 -8.04
N VAL A 88 30.82 0.68 -7.41
CA VAL A 88 30.13 -0.41 -6.72
C VAL A 88 29.43 0.13 -5.47
N SER A 89 30.09 0.99 -4.68
CA SER A 89 29.45 1.65 -3.52
C SER A 89 28.25 2.48 -3.92
N LEU A 90 28.40 3.29 -4.98
CA LEU A 90 27.34 4.14 -5.54
C LEU A 90 26.15 3.30 -6.02
N PHE A 91 26.41 2.22 -6.74
CA PHE A 91 25.37 1.29 -7.21
C PHE A 91 24.62 0.64 -6.04
N ILE A 92 25.33 0.14 -5.04
CA ILE A 92 24.71 -0.49 -3.86
C ILE A 92 23.87 0.53 -3.08
N ALA A 93 24.36 1.77 -2.93
CA ALA A 93 23.62 2.84 -2.26
C ALA A 93 22.33 3.21 -3.02
N ALA A 94 22.39 3.32 -4.35
CA ALA A 94 21.22 3.56 -5.19
C ALA A 94 20.20 2.40 -5.09
N LEU A 95 20.67 1.15 -5.10
CA LEU A 95 19.83 -0.03 -4.95
C LEU A 95 19.16 -0.09 -3.57
N GLY A 96 19.90 0.23 -2.50
CA GLY A 96 19.36 0.33 -1.14
C GLY A 96 18.28 1.40 -1.02
N PHE A 97 18.49 2.55 -1.65
CA PHE A 97 17.48 3.61 -1.71
C PHE A 97 16.20 3.16 -2.43
N LEU A 98 16.32 2.58 -3.63
CA LEU A 98 15.17 2.12 -4.41
C LEU A 98 14.37 1.03 -3.69
N LEU A 99 15.04 0.03 -3.12
CA LEU A 99 14.38 -1.05 -2.37
C LEU A 99 13.66 -0.52 -1.13
N SER A 100 14.25 0.44 -0.42
CA SER A 100 13.65 1.07 0.75
C SER A 100 12.44 1.94 0.39
N LEU A 101 12.52 2.68 -0.72
CA LEU A 101 11.40 3.45 -1.26
C LEU A 101 10.21 2.56 -1.62
N LEU A 102 10.48 1.43 -2.31
CA LEU A 102 9.47 0.44 -2.64
C LEU A 102 8.84 -0.17 -1.38
N TRP A 103 9.65 -0.45 -0.35
CA TRP A 103 9.13 -0.93 0.94
C TRP A 103 8.20 0.09 1.59
N TYR A 104 8.59 1.36 1.63
CA TYR A 104 7.75 2.44 2.15
C TYR A 104 6.41 2.53 1.41
N MET A 105 6.44 2.44 0.08
CA MET A 105 5.21 2.43 -0.74
C MET A 105 4.33 1.21 -0.46
N ALA A 106 4.93 0.02 -0.34
CA ALA A 106 4.20 -1.21 0.01
C ALA A 106 3.53 -1.11 1.39
N ASN A 107 4.20 -0.48 2.37
CA ASN A 107 3.64 -0.21 3.69
C ASN A 107 2.46 0.78 3.65
N ARG A 108 2.52 1.80 2.78
CA ARG A 108 1.39 2.73 2.56
C ARG A 108 0.19 2.04 1.92
N GLY A 109 0.42 1.24 0.89
CA GLY A 109 -0.63 0.46 0.23
C GLY A 109 -1.28 -0.55 1.17
N SER A 110 -0.48 -1.30 1.93
CA SER A 110 -0.99 -2.28 2.89
C SER A 110 -1.89 -1.65 3.96
N LYS A 111 -1.51 -0.46 4.45
CA LYS A 111 -2.31 0.27 5.44
C LYS A 111 -3.66 0.73 4.87
N PHE A 112 -3.67 1.24 3.64
CA PHE A 112 -4.91 1.63 2.97
C PHE A 112 -5.89 0.45 2.87
N TRP A 113 -5.41 -0.72 2.45
CA TRP A 113 -6.26 -1.91 2.33
C TRP A 113 -6.71 -2.46 3.70
N GLN A 114 -5.87 -2.39 4.73
CA GLN A 114 -6.28 -2.72 6.09
C GLN A 114 -7.42 -1.80 6.57
N GLU A 115 -7.26 -0.49 6.46
CA GLU A 115 -8.28 0.49 6.86
C GLU A 115 -9.58 0.34 6.03
N ASN A 116 -9.47 -0.03 4.76
CA ASN A 116 -10.63 -0.37 3.92
C ASN A 116 -11.44 -1.54 4.48
N TRP A 117 -10.79 -2.66 4.80
CA TRP A 117 -11.47 -3.82 5.38
C TRP A 117 -11.96 -3.57 6.81
N GLU A 118 -11.25 -2.75 7.59
CA GLU A 118 -11.71 -2.30 8.91
C GLU A 118 -13.03 -1.53 8.82
N ALA A 119 -13.19 -0.66 7.82
CA ALA A 119 -14.44 0.05 7.58
C ALA A 119 -15.61 -0.89 7.20
N HIS A 120 -15.37 -1.86 6.31
CA HIS A 120 -16.39 -2.87 5.98
C HIS A 120 -16.83 -3.68 7.21
N ILE A 121 -15.87 -4.12 8.00
CA ILE A 121 -16.11 -4.88 9.24
C ILE A 121 -16.91 -4.04 10.23
N GLU A 122 -16.56 -2.77 10.44
CA GLU A 122 -17.27 -1.88 11.36
C GLU A 122 -18.75 -1.73 10.97
N GLU A 123 -19.02 -1.44 9.70
CA GLU A 123 -20.38 -1.22 9.20
C GLU A 123 -21.23 -2.49 9.28
N LEU A 124 -20.71 -3.62 8.79
CA LEU A 124 -21.42 -4.91 8.83
C LEU A 124 -21.66 -5.37 10.29
N SER A 125 -20.67 -5.22 11.16
CA SER A 125 -20.79 -5.61 12.58
C SER A 125 -21.82 -4.75 13.34
N THR A 126 -21.91 -3.46 12.98
CA THR A 126 -22.89 -2.54 13.56
C THR A 126 -24.30 -2.91 13.14
N TYR A 127 -24.51 -3.22 11.84
CA TYR A 127 -25.80 -3.68 11.34
C TYR A 127 -26.26 -4.99 12.00
N LEU A 128 -25.35 -5.94 12.21
CA LEU A 128 -25.63 -7.21 12.88
C LEU A 128 -25.93 -7.08 14.40
N GLY A 129 -25.80 -5.87 14.96
CA GLY A 129 -26.00 -5.61 16.39
C GLY A 129 -24.82 -6.02 17.27
N THR A 130 -23.64 -6.25 16.68
CA THR A 130 -22.42 -6.67 17.36
C THR A 130 -21.23 -5.75 17.01
N PRO A 131 -21.21 -4.48 17.43
CA PRO A 131 -20.23 -3.47 17.00
C PRO A 131 -18.84 -3.64 17.64
N ILE A 132 -18.31 -4.87 17.66
CA ILE A 132 -17.06 -5.25 18.34
C ILE A 132 -15.84 -4.49 17.81
N PHE A 133 -15.86 -4.06 16.54
CA PHE A 133 -14.77 -3.30 15.92
C PHE A 133 -14.90 -1.78 16.10
N GLY A 134 -16.10 -1.27 16.35
CA GLY A 134 -16.34 0.15 16.64
C GLY A 134 -16.09 0.53 18.10
N ILE A 135 -15.98 -0.44 19.00
CA ILE A 135 -15.78 -0.21 20.44
C ILE A 135 -14.32 -0.45 20.82
N ILE A 136 -13.60 0.63 21.11
CA ILE A 136 -12.20 0.57 21.57
C ILE A 136 -12.06 0.86 23.06
N LYS A 137 -11.10 0.21 23.71
CA LYS A 137 -10.74 0.50 25.10
C LYS A 137 -10.23 1.94 25.23
N SER A 138 -10.81 2.72 26.14
CA SER A 138 -10.36 4.08 26.41
C SER A 138 -8.92 4.10 26.93
N ARG A 139 -8.15 5.05 26.40
CA ARG A 139 -6.80 5.37 26.85
C ARG A 139 -6.82 5.81 28.31
N LYS A 140 -5.92 5.25 29.12
CA LYS A 140 -5.63 5.75 30.48
C LYS A 140 -4.21 6.27 30.64
N ASP A 141 -3.24 5.66 29.95
CA ASP A 141 -1.84 6.06 30.03
C ASP A 141 -1.53 7.24 29.08
N SER A 142 -0.71 8.18 29.56
CA SER A 142 -0.19 9.31 28.77
C SER A 142 0.88 8.85 27.77
N ILE A 143 1.12 9.63 26.71
CA ILE A 143 2.18 9.36 25.74
C ILE A 143 3.57 9.34 26.36
N TYR A 144 3.77 10.10 27.44
CA TYR A 144 5.05 10.22 28.12
C TYR A 144 5.34 9.05 29.07
N LYS A 145 4.37 8.18 29.36
CA LYS A 145 4.57 7.01 30.21
C LYS A 145 5.13 5.87 29.37
N VAL A 146 6.46 5.74 29.37
CA VAL A 146 7.24 4.83 28.51
C VAL A 146 6.78 3.37 28.57
N THR A 147 6.43 2.85 29.76
CA THR A 147 5.97 1.47 29.94
C THR A 147 4.44 1.32 29.92
N GLY A 148 3.70 2.42 29.70
CA GLY A 148 2.24 2.43 29.63
C GLY A 148 1.70 2.01 28.27
N HIS A 149 0.42 1.67 28.21
CA HIS A 149 -0.22 1.28 26.95
C HIS A 149 -0.64 2.52 26.15
N TYR A 150 -0.17 2.63 24.90
CA TYR A 150 -0.56 3.70 23.99
C TYR A 150 -1.05 3.08 22.67
N PRO A 151 -2.24 3.45 22.15
CA PRO A 151 -2.78 2.97 20.87
C PRO A 151 -2.00 3.53 19.66
N PHE A 152 -0.72 3.20 19.55
CA PHE A 152 0.04 3.42 18.33
C PHE A 152 -0.44 2.47 17.24
N SER A 153 -0.60 3.00 16.03
CA SER A 153 -0.84 2.16 14.86
C SER A 153 0.46 1.48 14.47
N VAL A 154 0.50 0.16 14.59
CA VAL A 154 1.66 -0.67 14.21
C VAL A 154 2.03 -0.45 12.74
N SER A 155 1.04 -0.30 11.87
CA SER A 155 1.27 -0.04 10.44
C SER A 155 1.89 1.33 10.18
N LYS A 156 1.49 2.39 10.92
CA LYS A 156 2.14 3.72 10.85
C LYS A 156 3.58 3.68 11.36
N VAL A 157 3.85 2.92 12.41
CA VAL A 157 5.22 2.75 12.93
C VAL A 157 6.13 2.16 11.85
N ASN A 158 5.72 1.07 11.19
CA ASN A 158 6.53 0.48 10.13
C ASN A 158 6.67 1.39 8.89
N GLN A 159 5.64 2.18 8.56
CA GLN A 159 5.75 3.22 7.53
C GLN A 159 6.86 4.21 7.88
N MET A 160 6.94 4.66 9.14
CA MET A 160 8.01 5.56 9.57
C MET A 160 9.38 4.86 9.55
N VAL A 161 9.47 3.59 9.96
CA VAL A 161 10.73 2.82 9.88
C VAL A 161 11.24 2.74 8.44
N SER A 162 10.38 2.32 7.51
CA SER A 162 10.74 2.25 6.08
C SER A 162 11.08 3.63 5.49
N LEU A 163 10.42 4.70 5.92
CA LEU A 163 10.74 6.08 5.51
C LEU A 163 12.11 6.52 6.02
N ILE A 164 12.42 6.29 7.29
CA ILE A 164 13.72 6.60 7.89
C ILE A 164 14.83 5.89 7.12
N ILE A 165 14.66 4.59 6.87
CA ILE A 165 15.64 3.78 6.12
C ILE A 165 15.79 4.30 4.68
N THR A 166 14.70 4.70 4.03
CA THR A 166 14.74 5.32 2.70
C THR A 166 15.56 6.62 2.71
N ILE A 167 15.33 7.50 3.69
CA ILE A 167 16.08 8.75 3.84
C ILE A 167 17.56 8.46 4.11
N SER A 168 17.89 7.51 4.99
CA SER A 168 19.28 7.11 5.27
C SER A 168 20.00 6.61 4.01
N TRP A 169 19.35 5.77 3.20
CA TRP A 169 19.93 5.31 1.94
C TRP A 169 20.04 6.42 0.90
N PHE A 170 19.07 7.34 0.84
CA PHE A 170 19.15 8.50 -0.04
C PHE A 170 20.34 9.38 0.34
N LEU A 171 20.53 9.68 1.62
CA LEU A 171 21.69 10.44 2.11
C LEU A 171 23.01 9.71 1.82
N THR A 172 23.03 8.39 1.97
CA THR A 172 24.21 7.57 1.63
C THR A 172 24.52 7.64 0.14
N PHE A 173 23.49 7.55 -0.71
CA PHE A 173 23.63 7.69 -2.16
C PHE A 173 24.14 9.08 -2.56
N ILE A 174 23.61 10.16 -1.96
CA ILE A 174 24.11 11.52 -2.15
C ILE A 174 25.57 11.64 -1.68
N LYS A 175 25.91 11.05 -0.53
CA LYS A 175 27.29 11.00 -0.02
C LYS A 175 28.22 10.36 -1.05
N GLU A 176 27.87 9.19 -1.58
CA GLU A 176 28.68 8.55 -2.61
C GLU A 176 28.74 9.40 -3.89
N ALA A 177 27.63 9.96 -4.36
CA ALA A 177 27.62 10.77 -5.59
C ALA A 177 28.53 12.03 -5.51
N PHE A 178 28.64 12.66 -4.34
CA PHE A 178 29.34 13.94 -4.18
C PHE A 178 30.67 13.87 -3.42
N ILE A 179 30.78 13.06 -2.37
CA ILE A 179 31.99 12.95 -1.54
C ILE A 179 32.86 11.83 -2.10
N PHE A 180 33.55 12.15 -3.18
CA PHE A 180 34.57 11.28 -3.74
C PHE A 180 35.91 11.52 -3.04
N ASN A 181 36.57 10.45 -2.61
CA ASN A 181 37.80 10.52 -1.86
C ASN A 181 38.97 10.66 -2.84
N GLU A 182 39.85 11.66 -2.69
CA GLU A 182 41.03 11.85 -3.58
C GLU A 182 41.91 10.59 -3.70
N LYS A 183 41.83 9.67 -2.73
CA LYS A 183 42.53 8.39 -2.72
C LYS A 183 42.05 7.39 -3.79
N ASP A 184 40.82 7.51 -4.27
CA ASP A 184 40.26 6.61 -5.28
C ASP A 184 40.87 6.86 -6.67
N LYS A 185 41.47 8.05 -6.88
CA LYS A 185 42.19 8.43 -8.10
C LYS A 185 43.42 7.56 -8.39
N GLN A 186 44.02 6.96 -7.35
CA GLN A 186 45.23 6.15 -7.48
C GLN A 186 44.92 4.70 -7.89
N THR A 187 43.73 4.19 -7.59
CA THR A 187 43.33 2.78 -7.79
C THR A 187 42.80 2.51 -9.20
N ILE A 188 42.40 3.55 -9.95
CA ILE A 188 41.78 3.43 -11.30
C ILE A 188 42.84 3.36 -12.42
N LYS A 189 44.14 3.40 -12.09
CA LYS A 189 45.18 3.50 -13.12
C LYS A 189 45.42 2.21 -13.93
N ASP A 190 44.81 1.09 -13.54
CA ASP A 190 44.96 -0.19 -14.23
C ASP A 190 43.62 -0.74 -14.75
N TYR A 191 43.58 -0.87 -16.08
CA TYR A 191 42.61 -1.55 -16.98
C TYR A 191 41.45 -0.74 -17.57
N GLY A 192 41.08 -1.08 -18.83
CA GLY A 192 39.73 -0.96 -19.41
C GLY A 192 39.31 0.32 -20.18
N ILE A 193 38.58 0.16 -21.28
CA ILE A 193 37.82 1.25 -21.95
C ILE A 193 36.68 1.75 -21.05
N ILE A 194 36.05 0.85 -20.29
CA ILE A 194 34.96 1.17 -19.36
C ILE A 194 35.46 2.08 -18.24
N ASP A 195 36.66 1.82 -17.72
CA ASP A 195 37.25 2.60 -16.63
C ASP A 195 37.67 4.00 -17.08
N ASN A 196 38.12 4.16 -18.34
CA ASN A 196 38.35 5.47 -18.97
C ASN A 196 37.05 6.28 -19.15
N ILE A 197 35.94 5.63 -19.49
CA ILE A 197 34.62 6.28 -19.56
C ILE A 197 34.15 6.66 -18.14
N LEU A 198 34.34 5.77 -17.16
CA LEU A 198 34.02 6.00 -15.76
C LEU A 198 34.79 7.21 -15.20
N THR A 199 36.11 7.25 -15.38
CA THR A 199 36.94 8.38 -14.93
C THR A 199 36.56 9.70 -15.60
N PHE A 200 36.24 9.68 -16.90
CA PHE A 200 35.73 10.86 -17.60
C PHE A 200 34.39 11.37 -17.03
N LEU A 201 33.48 10.47 -16.68
CA LEU A 201 32.22 10.81 -16.01
C LEU A 201 32.42 11.29 -14.57
N GLU A 202 33.46 10.79 -13.89
CA GLU A 202 33.77 11.04 -12.48
C GLU A 202 34.37 12.43 -12.22
N ASP A 203 35.24 12.90 -13.12
CA ASP A 203 35.93 14.20 -13.03
C ASP A 203 34.99 15.38 -13.33
N ASN A 204 33.83 15.12 -13.96
CA ASN A 204 32.90 16.17 -14.33
C ASN A 204 31.76 16.29 -13.31
N ILE A 205 31.82 17.35 -12.51
CA ILE A 205 30.80 17.64 -11.49
C ILE A 205 29.37 17.71 -12.04
N LEU A 206 29.22 18.10 -13.32
CA LEU A 206 27.92 18.18 -13.99
C LEU A 206 27.28 16.79 -14.15
N TRP A 207 28.08 15.76 -14.46
CA TRP A 207 27.60 14.39 -14.63
C TRP A 207 27.10 13.77 -13.32
N ARG A 208 27.65 14.19 -12.17
CA ARG A 208 27.18 13.76 -10.83
C ARG A 208 25.78 14.30 -10.54
N PHE A 209 25.53 15.56 -10.84
CA PHE A 209 24.19 16.15 -10.73
C PHE A 209 23.19 15.46 -11.67
N VAL A 210 23.61 15.16 -12.91
CA VAL A 210 22.80 14.41 -13.87
C VAL A 210 22.43 13.02 -13.33
N LEU A 211 23.37 12.29 -12.74
CA LEU A 211 23.12 10.96 -12.17
C LEU A 211 22.12 11.00 -11.00
N VAL A 212 22.27 11.97 -10.08
CA VAL A 212 21.30 12.18 -9.00
C VAL A 212 19.92 12.52 -9.55
N PHE A 213 19.86 13.40 -10.56
CA PHE A 213 18.61 13.77 -11.22
C PHE A 213 17.94 12.56 -11.89
N ILE A 214 18.69 11.70 -12.57
CA ILE A 214 18.18 10.46 -13.16
C ILE A 214 17.55 9.55 -12.10
N ILE A 215 18.20 9.37 -10.95
CA ILE A 215 17.65 8.54 -9.85
C ILE A 215 16.39 9.17 -9.24
N ILE A 216 16.33 10.49 -9.10
CA ILE A 216 15.11 11.20 -8.66
C ILE A 216 13.98 10.99 -9.69
N LEU A 217 14.27 11.14 -10.98
CA LEU A 217 13.29 10.97 -12.05
C LEU A 217 12.80 9.52 -12.12
N LEU A 218 13.71 8.55 -11.99
CA LEU A 218 13.38 7.13 -11.86
C LEU A 218 12.47 6.88 -10.65
N SER A 219 12.76 7.51 -9.50
CA SER A 219 11.92 7.40 -8.31
C SER A 219 10.52 7.98 -8.54
N CYS A 220 10.41 9.13 -9.22
CA CYS A 220 9.13 9.71 -9.62
C CYS A 220 8.35 8.78 -10.56
N VAL A 221 9.03 8.15 -11.54
CA VAL A 221 8.44 7.17 -12.46
C VAL A 221 7.97 5.93 -11.69
N VAL A 222 8.79 5.39 -10.79
CA VAL A 222 8.40 4.26 -9.92
C VAL A 222 7.17 4.62 -9.09
N ILE A 223 7.16 5.79 -8.45
CA ILE A 223 6.01 6.27 -7.68
C ILE A 223 4.76 6.36 -8.56
N PHE A 224 4.89 6.89 -9.78
CA PHE A 224 3.78 7.01 -10.72
C PHE A 224 3.25 5.65 -11.19
N LEU A 225 4.14 4.73 -11.58
CA LEU A 225 3.79 3.40 -12.07
C LEU A 225 3.17 2.52 -10.97
N CYS A 226 3.65 2.64 -9.73
CA CYS A 226 3.13 1.92 -8.58
C CYS A 226 1.87 2.54 -7.98
N LYS A 227 1.34 3.66 -8.52
CA LYS A 227 0.03 4.16 -8.11
C LYS A 227 -1.02 3.08 -8.39
N GLY A 228 -1.53 2.50 -7.30
CA GLY A 228 -2.64 1.55 -7.35
C GLY A 228 -3.85 2.16 -8.04
N PHE A 229 -4.73 1.30 -8.54
CA PHE A 229 -5.93 1.72 -9.25
C PHE A 229 -6.83 2.67 -8.44
N ALA A 230 -6.89 2.47 -7.11
CA ALA A 230 -7.68 3.29 -6.19
C ALA A 230 -7.13 4.72 -6.06
N ALA A 231 -5.83 4.93 -6.32
CA ALA A 231 -5.19 6.24 -6.24
C ALA A 231 -5.37 7.09 -7.52
N LYS A 232 -5.95 6.54 -8.59
CA LYS A 232 -6.07 7.22 -9.90
C LYS A 232 -7.30 8.12 -10.04
N LYS A 233 -8.27 8.07 -9.11
CA LYS A 233 -9.50 8.87 -9.17
C LYS A 233 -9.78 9.49 -7.80
N LEU A 234 -9.31 10.71 -7.62
CA LEU A 234 -9.49 11.51 -6.40
C LEU A 234 -9.69 12.96 -6.84
N ASP A 235 -10.77 13.20 -7.59
CA ASP A 235 -11.27 14.56 -7.74
C ASP A 235 -12.04 14.90 -6.46
N LYS A 236 -11.60 16.01 -5.86
CA LYS A 236 -12.11 16.60 -4.63
C LYS A 236 -13.61 16.86 -4.78
N GLU A 237 -14.42 16.28 -3.90
CA GLU A 237 -15.29 16.93 -2.91
C GLU A 237 -16.11 15.83 -2.23
N ASP A 238 -16.76 16.16 -1.12
CA ASP A 238 -17.63 15.31 -0.30
C ASP A 238 -16.99 14.48 0.81
N SER A 239 -16.73 15.18 1.91
CA SER A 239 -16.63 14.66 3.28
C SER A 239 -17.90 13.96 3.79
N ILE A 240 -18.87 13.63 2.91
CA ILE A 240 -20.19 13.08 3.24
C ILE A 240 -20.26 11.56 2.93
N ASN A 241 -19.33 11.05 2.11
CA ASN A 241 -19.45 9.72 1.51
C ASN A 241 -18.61 8.66 2.25
N TYR A 242 -19.25 7.53 2.63
CA TYR A 242 -18.65 6.47 3.45
C TYR A 242 -17.87 5.44 2.61
N PHE A 243 -18.44 4.96 1.49
CA PHE A 243 -17.77 4.11 0.49
C PHE A 243 -17.88 4.71 -0.92
N TRP A 244 -17.15 4.15 -1.89
CA TRP A 244 -17.20 4.54 -3.31
C TRP A 244 -17.34 3.30 -4.19
N ASN A 245 -18.18 3.37 -5.22
CA ASN A 245 -18.32 2.28 -6.15
C ASN A 245 -17.08 2.19 -7.06
N TYR A 246 -16.33 1.10 -6.95
CA TYR A 246 -15.18 0.85 -7.80
C TYR A 246 -15.49 -0.07 -9.01
N SER A 247 -16.61 -0.80 -9.00
CA SER A 247 -17.02 -1.65 -10.12
C SER A 247 -17.50 -0.81 -11.32
N SER A 248 -17.55 -1.41 -12.51
CA SER A 248 -18.13 -0.75 -13.69
C SER A 248 -19.60 -0.37 -13.45
N GLU A 249 -20.32 -1.23 -12.74
CA GLU A 249 -21.73 -1.11 -12.41
C GLU A 249 -21.97 -1.84 -11.08
N LEU A 250 -22.63 -1.17 -10.13
CA LEU A 250 -23.04 -1.75 -8.84
C LEU A 250 -24.54 -1.62 -8.71
N LYS A 251 -25.23 -2.76 -8.56
CA LYS A 251 -26.67 -2.80 -8.32
C LYS A 251 -26.94 -2.73 -6.82
N LEU A 252 -27.75 -1.76 -6.43
CA LEU A 252 -28.30 -1.62 -5.08
C LEU A 252 -29.56 -2.49 -5.03
N ASN A 253 -29.63 -3.37 -4.02
CA ASN A 253 -30.57 -4.50 -3.89
C ASN A 253 -30.18 -5.72 -4.72
N ASN A 254 -29.97 -6.86 -4.04
CA ASN A 254 -29.85 -8.17 -4.67
C ASN A 254 -31.21 -8.59 -5.23
N ILE A 255 -31.63 -8.02 -6.36
CA ILE A 255 -32.66 -8.66 -7.19
C ILE A 255 -31.95 -9.83 -7.84
N SER A 256 -32.07 -11.01 -7.24
CA SER A 256 -31.56 -12.25 -7.83
C SER A 256 -32.18 -12.38 -9.21
N SER A 257 -31.36 -12.25 -10.26
CA SER A 257 -31.74 -12.56 -11.64
C SER A 257 -32.00 -14.06 -11.88
N ASP A 258 -32.27 -14.84 -10.82
CA ASP A 258 -32.35 -16.30 -10.86
C ASP A 258 -33.79 -16.85 -10.92
N ASP A 259 -34.82 -16.00 -10.78
CA ASP A 259 -36.22 -16.42 -11.02
C ASP A 259 -36.51 -16.75 -12.49
N GLY A 260 -35.58 -16.47 -13.40
CA GLY A 260 -35.71 -16.79 -14.84
C GLY A 260 -35.39 -18.24 -15.22
N LYS A 261 -34.86 -19.08 -14.32
CA LYS A 261 -34.39 -20.44 -14.69
C LYS A 261 -35.17 -21.62 -14.08
N LYS A 262 -36.08 -21.40 -13.11
CA LYS A 262 -36.89 -22.49 -12.54
C LYS A 262 -38.27 -22.70 -13.18
N GLN A 263 -38.67 -21.90 -14.17
CA GLN A 263 -39.98 -22.02 -14.82
C GLN A 263 -39.99 -22.79 -16.16
N LYS A 264 -38.94 -23.56 -16.49
CA LYS A 264 -38.88 -24.39 -17.70
C LYS A 264 -38.84 -25.91 -17.49
N GLU A 265 -38.97 -26.40 -16.26
CA GLU A 265 -39.04 -27.85 -15.97
C GLU A 265 -40.40 -28.32 -15.43
N THR A 266 -41.47 -27.55 -15.65
CA THR A 266 -42.83 -28.02 -15.35
C THR A 266 -43.78 -27.69 -16.50
N VAL A 267 -43.50 -28.28 -17.65
CA VAL A 267 -44.52 -28.60 -18.65
C VAL A 267 -44.26 -30.03 -19.08
N GLN A 268 -45.01 -30.93 -18.47
CA GLN A 268 -45.28 -32.27 -18.96
C GLN A 268 -46.73 -32.28 -19.45
#